data_AF-A0A950UTA7-F1
#
_entry.id   AF-A0A950UTA7-F1
#
_cell.length_a   1.000
_cell.length_b   1.000
_cell.length_c   1.000
_cell.angle_alpha   90.00
_cell.angle_beta   90.00
_cell.angle_gamma   90.00
#
_symmetry.space_group_name_H-M   'P 1'
#
loop_
_entity.id
_entity.type
_entity.pdbx_description
1 polymer ?
#
loop_
_entity_poly.entity_id
_entity_poly.type
_entity_poly.pdbx_seq_one_letter_code
_entity_poly.pdbx_strand_id
1 'polypeptide(L)' 'GRTCFLTVDGRIFRTYSQYARGLESTGGSYYFLDLTALGRQEEWEEPKGRSDSVRKAQPDFSS' A
#
# COMPACT_ATOMS: atom_id res chain seq x y z
N GLY A 1 7.68 -13.40 6.46
CA GLY A 1 6.88 -12.42 7.21
C GLY A 1 7.08 -11.03 6.64
N ARG A 2 6.16 -10.09 6.91
CA ARG A 2 6.25 -8.69 6.49
C ARG A 2 5.76 -7.80 7.62
N THR A 3 6.43 -6.67 7.80
CA THR A 3 6.00 -5.60 8.70
C THR A 3 6.02 -4.28 7.95
N CYS A 4 4.98 -3.48 8.14
CA CYS A 4 4.83 -2.15 7.55
C CYS A 4 4.84 -1.11 8.66
N PHE A 5 5.57 -0.02 8.40
CA PHE A 5 5.69 1.10 9.31
C PHE A 5 5.20 2.36 8.62
N LEU A 6 4.57 3.25 9.39
CA LEU A 6 4.13 4.56 8.96
C LEU A 6 4.71 5.61 9.91
N THR A 7 5.25 6.68 9.35
CA THR A 7 5.73 7.83 10.13
C THR A 7 4.72 8.96 10.05
N VAL A 8 4.24 9.45 11.19
CA VAL A 8 3.33 10.60 11.29
C VAL A 8 3.88 11.54 12.36
N ASP A 9 4.09 12.80 12.01
CA ASP A 9 4.61 13.84 12.91
C ASP A 9 5.88 13.42 13.68
N GLY A 10 6.80 12.75 12.98
CA GLY A 10 8.06 12.26 13.55
C GLY A 10 7.94 11.01 14.44
N ARG A 11 6.73 10.44 14.59
CA ARG A 11 6.50 9.19 15.34
C ARG A 11 6.33 8.02 14.38
N ILE A 12 6.90 6.87 14.74
CA ILE A 12 6.84 5.65 13.94
C ILE A 12 5.79 4.70 14.52
N PHE A 13 4.89 4.23 13.66
CA PHE A 13 3.83 3.28 13.98
C PHE A 13 4.01 1.98 13.21
N ARG A 14 3.88 0.84 13.88
CA ARG A 14 3.79 -0.46 13.22
C ARG A 14 2.33 -0.72 12.86
N THR A 15 1.98 -0.54 11.59
CA THR A 15 0.59 -0.59 11.13
C THR A 15 0.13 -2.00 10.78
N TYR A 16 1.04 -2.82 10.26
CA TYR A 16 0.72 -4.18 9.86
C TYR A 16 1.93 -5.09 10.08
N SER A 17 1.71 -6.31 10.59
CA SER A 17 2.77 -7.30 10.77
C SER A 17 2.22 -8.71 10.65
N GLN A 18 2.94 -9.54 9.91
CA GLN A 18 2.60 -10.95 9.72
C GLN A 18 3.86 -11.81 9.71
N TYR A 19 3.76 -12.99 10.31
CA TYR A 19 4.87 -13.89 10.62
C TYR A 19 4.70 -15.25 9.93
N ALA A 20 5.75 -16.08 9.97
CA ALA A 20 5.78 -17.41 9.36
C ALA A 20 5.23 -17.40 7.92
N ARG A 21 4.28 -18.30 7.62
CA ARG A 21 3.63 -18.50 6.31
C ARG A 21 2.48 -17.53 6.03
N GLY A 22 2.32 -16.44 6.80
CA GLY A 22 1.24 -15.47 6.61
C GLY A 22 1.21 -14.80 5.22
N LEU A 23 2.31 -14.86 4.47
CA LEU A 23 2.40 -14.33 3.10
C LEU A 23 2.04 -15.34 2.00
N GLU A 24 1.83 -16.62 2.32
CA GLU A 24 1.66 -17.67 1.32
C GLU A 24 0.44 -17.46 0.41
N SER A 25 -0.64 -16.91 0.96
CA SER A 25 -1.87 -16.63 0.21
C SER A 25 -1.95 -15.19 -0.33
N THR A 26 -0.85 -14.42 -0.29
CA THR A 26 -0.82 -13.06 -0.86
C THR A 26 -0.83 -13.20 -2.38
N GLY A 27 -2.03 -13.20 -2.97
CA GLY A 27 -2.36 -13.62 -4.34
C GLY A 27 -1.81 -12.76 -5.47
N GLY A 28 -0.60 -12.20 -5.33
CA GLY A 28 0.10 -11.39 -6.33
C GLY A 28 0.62 -10.06 -5.76
N SER A 29 1.33 -9.30 -6.60
CA SER A 29 1.96 -8.02 -6.23
C SER A 29 0.96 -6.95 -5.76
N TYR A 30 -0.27 -6.94 -6.28
CA TYR A 30 -1.29 -5.95 -5.91
C TYR A 30 -1.78 -6.08 -4.47
N TYR A 31 -1.86 -7.29 -3.92
CA TYR A 31 -2.25 -7.51 -2.52
C TYR A 31 -1.28 -6.86 -1.53
N PHE A 32 -0.05 -6.59 -1.95
CA PHE A 32 0.88 -5.86 -1.10
C PHE A 32 0.47 -4.40 -0.92
N LEU A 33 -0.22 -3.79 -1.90
CA LEU A 33 -0.67 -2.40 -1.86
C LEU A 33 -1.81 -2.19 -0.84
N ASP A 34 -2.71 -3.16 -0.69
CA ASP A 34 -3.81 -3.08 0.30
C ASP A 34 -3.31 -3.23 1.74
N LEU A 35 -2.15 -3.86 1.91
CA LEU A 35 -1.58 -4.19 3.20
C LEU A 35 -0.45 -3.23 3.61
N THR A 36 -0.19 -2.18 2.81
CA THR A 36 0.69 -1.06 3.16
C THR A 36 -0.17 0.19 3.36
N ALA A 37 0.13 0.97 4.41
CA ALA A 37 -0.74 2.05 4.89
C ALA A 37 -1.04 3.16 3.88
N LEU A 38 -0.35 3.21 2.73
CA LEU A 38 -0.54 4.18 1.66
C LEU A 38 -0.21 3.58 0.28
N GLY A 39 -0.47 2.27 0.11
CA GLY A 39 -0.05 1.53 -1.08
C GLY A 39 -0.91 1.77 -2.31
N ARG A 40 -2.19 2.13 -2.12
CA ARG A 40 -3.16 2.27 -3.19
C ARG A 40 -3.16 3.65 -3.84
N GLN A 41 -2.56 4.66 -3.20
CA GLN A 41 -2.54 6.04 -3.70
C GLN A 41 -3.96 6.61 -3.88
N GLU A 42 -4.87 6.29 -2.95
CA GLU A 42 -6.25 6.77 -3.02
C GLU A 42 -6.34 8.29 -2.85
N GLU A 43 -7.44 8.90 -3.33
CA GLU A 43 -7.61 10.35 -3.35
C GLU A 43 -7.61 11.01 -1.96
N TRP A 44 -7.90 10.26 -0.89
CA TRP A 44 -7.85 10.76 0.49
C TRP A 44 -6.47 10.63 1.14
N GLU A 45 -5.54 9.87 0.54
CA GLU A 45 -4.24 9.58 1.15
C GLU A 45 -3.28 10.78 1.09
N GLU A 46 -2.63 11.10 2.20
CA GLU A 46 -1.61 12.15 2.30
C GLU A 46 -0.24 11.57 2.71
N PRO A 47 0.88 12.25 2.37
CA PRO A 47 0.97 13.42 1.51
C PRO A 47 0.74 13.08 0.03
N LYS A 48 0.25 14.04 -0.75
CA LYS A 48 0.21 13.96 -2.23
C LYS A 48 1.62 13.94 -2.85
N GLY A 49 1.70 13.44 -4.08
CA GLY A 49 2.95 13.47 -4.88
C GLY A 49 4.00 12.44 -4.48
N ARG A 50 3.63 11.38 -3.76
CA ARG A 50 4.54 10.27 -3.37
C ARG A 50 4.89 9.32 -4.51
N SER A 51 4.23 9.45 -5.67
CA SER A 51 4.48 8.66 -6.86
C SER A 51 4.48 9.57 -8.07
N ASP A 52 5.48 9.41 -8.94
CA ASP A 52 5.59 10.14 -10.21
C ASP A 52 4.47 9.74 -11.19
N SER A 53 3.84 8.58 -10.97
CA SER A 53 2.70 8.11 -11.75
C SER A 53 1.62 7.51 -10.85
N VAL A 54 0.41 8.06 -10.95
CA VAL A 54 -0.78 7.53 -10.25
C VAL A 54 -1.70 6.95 -11.30
N ARG A 55 -2.00 5.65 -11.17
CA ARG A 55 -3.00 5.00 -12.02
C ARG A 55 -4.37 5.28 -11.43
N LYS A 56 -5.30 5.77 -12.25
CA LYS A 56 -6.70 5.95 -11.82
C LYS A 56 -7.29 4.57 -11.50
N ALA A 57 -8.16 4.50 -10.50
CA ALA A 57 -8.90 3.28 -10.16
C ALA A 57 -9.96 2.90 -11.23
N GLN A 58 -10.03 3.66 -12.32
CA GLN A 58 -10.92 3.40 -13.44
C GLN A 58 -10.19 2.57 -14.49
N PRO A 59 -10.65 1.34 -14.77
CA PRO A 59 -10.10 0.58 -15.88
C PRO A 59 -10.43 1.30 -17.20
N ASP A 60 -9.39 1.59 -17.97
CA ASP A 60 -9.52 2.13 -19.31
C ASP A 60 -9.42 0.96 -20.30
N PHE A 61 -10.49 0.74 -21.05
CA PHE A 61 -10.58 -0.29 -22.08
C PHE A 61 -10.59 0.30 -23.49
N SER A 62 -10.35 1.61 -23.63
CA SER A 62 -10.17 2.21 -24.94
C SER A 62 -8.86 1.70 -25.56
N SER A 63 -9.01 1.07 -26.73
CA SER A 63 -7.91 0.54 -27.56
C SER A 63 -7.28 1.61 -28.42
#